data_AF-A0A3L7W1U2-F1
#
_entry.id   AF-A0A3L7W1U2-F1
#
_cell.length_a   1.000
_cell.length_b   1.000
_cell.length_c   1.000
_cell.angle_alpha   90.00
_cell.angle_beta   90.00
_cell.angle_gamma   90.00
#
_symmetry.space_group_name_H-M   'P 1'
#
loop_
_entity.id
_entity.type
_entity.pdbx_description
1 polymer ?
#
loop_
_entity_poly.entity_id
_entity_poly.type
_entity_poly.pdbx_seq_one_letter_code
_entity_poly.pdbx_strand_id
1 'polypeptide(L)'
;MLEVEPQLIDTYVRTGKMRIIVRPLFTTGEDSLLAAHASECAGEQQHYFAMRAAIYADQGGLFAAESMTAGLSQRAQSIGLDGAAFDSCMQSDKYRLPLLTGYTRAKESGINSRPVFEINDQRIIGARPFSQFADIIDQLIP
;
A
#
# COMPACT_ATOMS: atom_id res chain seq x y z
N MET A 1 -5.94 -7.02 -5.94
CA MET A 1 -6.26 -6.83 -4.50
C MET A 1 -7.02 -5.53 -4.26
N LEU A 2 -6.81 -4.45 -5.03
CA LEU A 2 -7.55 -3.19 -4.85
C LEU A 2 -9.08 -3.34 -4.83
N GLU A 3 -9.61 -4.39 -5.45
CA GLU A 3 -11.05 -4.71 -5.41
C GLU A 3 -11.50 -5.40 -4.11
N VAL A 4 -10.61 -6.14 -3.46
CA VAL A 4 -10.91 -6.94 -2.24
C VAL A 4 -10.53 -6.15 -0.98
N GLU A 5 -9.50 -5.32 -1.04
CA GLU A 5 -9.03 -4.51 0.09
C GLU A 5 -10.14 -3.63 0.71
N PRO A 6 -10.99 -2.91 -0.06
CA PRO A 6 -12.11 -2.15 0.50
C PRO A 6 -13.10 -3.03 1.27
N GLN A 7 -13.42 -4.22 0.73
CA GLN A 7 -14.35 -5.16 1.37
C GLN A 7 -13.78 -5.69 2.70
N LEU A 8 -12.48 -5.99 2.73
CA LEU A 8 -11.79 -6.41 3.95
C LEU A 8 -11.75 -5.29 5.00
N ILE A 9 -11.50 -4.04 4.57
CA ILE A 9 -11.50 -2.87 5.44
C ILE A 9 -12.89 -2.69 6.07
N ASP A 10 -13.93 -2.71 5.25
CA ASP A 10 -15.31 -2.45 5.67
C ASP A 10 -15.84 -3.55 6.60
N THR A 11 -15.55 -4.81 6.28
CA THR A 11 -16.09 -5.96 7.01
C THR A 11 -15.35 -6.23 8.33
N TYR A 12 -14.02 -6.06 8.36
CA TYR A 12 -13.20 -6.52 9.48
C TYR A 12 -12.34 -5.44 10.15
N VAL A 13 -11.77 -4.50 9.37
CA VAL A 13 -10.87 -3.49 9.94
C VAL A 13 -11.65 -2.44 10.71
N ARG A 14 -12.73 -1.91 10.12
CA ARG A 14 -13.59 -0.89 10.76
C ARG A 14 -14.28 -1.40 12.03
N THR A 15 -14.57 -2.69 12.10
CA THR A 15 -15.17 -3.32 13.28
C THR A 15 -14.13 -3.66 14.36
N GLY A 16 -12.84 -3.37 14.12
CA GLY A 16 -11.75 -3.69 15.05
C GLY A 16 -11.36 -5.17 15.11
N LYS A 17 -11.88 -6.01 14.21
CA LYS A 17 -11.62 -7.46 14.17
C LYS A 17 -10.29 -7.80 13.51
N MET A 18 -9.79 -6.92 12.64
CA MET A 18 -8.56 -7.14 11.88
C MET A 18 -7.76 -5.85 11.74
N ARG A 19 -6.45 -5.98 11.54
CA ARG A 19 -5.58 -4.89 11.07
C ARG A 19 -4.91 -5.32 9.77
N ILE A 20 -4.84 -4.40 8.81
CA ILE A 20 -4.10 -4.60 7.56
C ILE A 20 -2.76 -3.88 7.66
N ILE A 21 -1.68 -4.61 7.45
CA ILE A 21 -0.34 -4.06 7.31
C ILE A 21 0.11 -4.31 5.88
N VAL A 22 0.42 -3.24 5.16
CA VAL A 22 0.87 -3.31 3.77
C VAL A 22 2.39 -3.26 3.74
N ARG A 23 3.00 -4.27 3.13
CA ARG A 23 4.45 -4.38 2.96
C ARG A 23 4.76 -4.31 1.46
N PRO A 24 5.24 -3.17 0.94
CA PRO A 24 5.48 -3.02 -0.49
C PRO A 24 6.69 -3.85 -0.93
N LEU A 25 6.62 -4.41 -2.14
CA LEU A 25 7.77 -4.99 -2.82
C LEU A 25 8.16 -4.13 -4.03
N PHE A 26 9.44 -3.80 -4.16
CA PHE A 26 9.94 -2.85 -5.16
C PHE A 26 10.40 -3.53 -6.45
N THR A 27 9.49 -4.19 -7.16
CA THR A 27 9.86 -4.97 -8.35
C THR A 27 10.20 -4.10 -9.58
N THR A 28 9.87 -2.80 -9.56
CA THR A 28 10.23 -1.84 -10.62
C THR A 28 11.30 -0.85 -10.16
N GLY A 29 12.05 -1.18 -9.11
CA GLY A 29 13.13 -0.34 -8.61
C GLY A 29 12.64 0.94 -7.92
N GLU A 30 13.34 2.04 -8.20
CA GLU A 30 13.20 3.34 -7.52
C GLU A 30 11.76 3.90 -7.59
N ASP A 31 11.08 3.75 -8.72
CA ASP A 31 9.70 4.21 -8.89
C ASP A 31 8.72 3.53 -7.93
N SER A 32 8.90 2.22 -7.69
CA SER A 32 8.09 1.50 -6.70
C SER A 32 8.35 2.01 -5.28
N LEU A 33 9.60 2.41 -4.99
CA LEU A 33 9.98 2.96 -3.69
C LEU A 33 9.40 4.35 -3.49
N LEU A 34 9.43 5.21 -4.50
CA LEU A 34 8.80 6.54 -4.47
C LEU A 34 7.28 6.44 -4.29
N ALA A 35 6.62 5.54 -5.02
CA ALA A 35 5.18 5.31 -4.86
C ALA A 35 4.80 4.80 -3.46
N ALA A 36 5.62 3.93 -2.87
CA ALA A 36 5.44 3.48 -1.50
C ALA A 36 5.68 4.61 -0.49
N HIS A 37 6.74 5.40 -0.68
CA HIS A 37 7.05 6.56 0.14
C HIS A 37 5.91 7.58 0.14
N ALA A 38 5.35 7.86 -1.03
CA ALA A 38 4.19 8.74 -1.17
C ALA A 38 2.94 8.20 -0.46
N SER A 39 2.75 6.88 -0.44
CA SER A 39 1.67 6.27 0.33
C SER A 39 1.85 6.49 1.83
N GLU A 40 3.08 6.32 2.35
CA GLU A 40 3.41 6.59 3.76
C GLU A 40 3.22 8.08 4.12
N CYS A 41 3.71 9.00 3.28
CA CYS A 41 3.49 10.44 3.46
C CYS A 41 2.01 10.82 3.47
N ALA A 42 1.20 10.19 2.62
CA ALA A 42 -0.25 10.38 2.67
C ALA A 42 -0.86 9.78 3.95
N GLY A 43 -0.27 8.72 4.49
CA GLY A 43 -0.64 8.12 5.76
C GLY A 43 -0.56 9.05 6.96
N GLU A 44 0.38 10.01 6.97
CA GLU A 44 0.45 11.04 8.01
C GLU A 44 -0.80 11.92 8.06
N GLN A 45 -1.44 12.09 6.90
CA GLN A 45 -2.71 12.80 6.75
C GLN A 45 -3.92 11.84 6.78
N GLN A 46 -3.75 10.58 7.21
CA GLN A 46 -4.79 9.54 7.23
C GLN A 46 -5.28 9.07 5.83
N HIS A 47 -4.50 9.32 4.78
CA HIS A 47 -4.87 9.02 3.38
C HIS A 47 -4.01 7.91 2.75
N TYR A 48 -3.38 7.03 3.54
CA TYR A 48 -2.52 5.94 3.05
C TYR A 48 -3.19 5.08 1.97
N PHE A 49 -4.39 4.55 2.29
CA PHE A 49 -5.14 3.69 1.36
C PHE A 49 -5.70 4.46 0.16
N ALA A 50 -6.11 5.71 0.36
CA ALA A 50 -6.58 6.58 -0.72
C ALA A 50 -5.45 6.89 -1.73
N MET A 51 -4.25 7.15 -1.25
CA MET A 51 -3.08 7.40 -2.09
C MET A 51 -2.68 6.16 -2.89
N ARG A 52 -2.66 4.98 -2.25
CA ARG A 52 -2.45 3.72 -2.96
C ARG A 52 -3.49 3.49 -4.03
N ALA A 53 -4.77 3.67 -3.71
CA ALA A 53 -5.85 3.54 -4.69
C ALA A 53 -5.66 4.52 -5.86
N ALA A 54 -5.33 5.79 -5.59
CA ALA A 54 -5.05 6.79 -6.61
C ALA A 54 -3.88 6.37 -7.50
N ILE A 55 -2.75 5.92 -6.94
CA ILE A 55 -1.58 5.45 -7.71
C ILE A 55 -1.95 4.33 -8.67
N TYR A 56 -2.71 3.34 -8.19
CA TYR A 56 -3.08 2.20 -9.02
C TYR A 56 -4.20 2.50 -10.02
N ALA A 57 -5.09 3.45 -9.72
CA ALA A 57 -6.22 3.80 -10.59
C ALA A 57 -5.76 4.35 -11.95
N ASP A 58 -4.59 4.99 -11.99
CA ASP A 58 -4.04 5.56 -13.23
C ASP A 58 -2.51 5.47 -13.26
N GLN A 59 -1.99 4.26 -13.41
CA GLN A 59 -0.53 4.09 -13.52
C GLN A 59 0.02 4.74 -14.81
N GLY A 60 -0.76 4.76 -15.89
CA GLY A 60 -0.36 5.37 -17.16
C GLY A 60 -0.07 6.86 -17.03
N GLY A 61 -1.00 7.62 -16.44
CA GLY A 61 -0.81 9.05 -16.18
C GLY A 61 0.28 9.33 -15.15
N LEU A 62 0.50 8.45 -14.16
CA LEU A 62 1.63 8.56 -13.23
C LEU A 62 2.97 8.53 -13.97
N PHE A 63 3.16 7.57 -14.87
CA PHE A 63 4.42 7.42 -15.61
C PHE A 63 4.55 8.42 -16.78
N ALA A 64 3.45 9.02 -17.22
CA ALA A 64 3.45 10.04 -18.28
C ALA A 64 3.65 11.48 -17.75
N ALA A 65 3.66 11.68 -16.42
CA ALA A 65 3.91 12.98 -15.82
C ALA A 65 5.36 13.45 -16.09
N GLU A 66 5.61 14.75 -15.88
CA GLU A 66 6.95 15.36 -16.04
C GLU A 66 8.02 14.63 -15.21
N SER A 67 7.64 14.16 -14.03
CA SER A 67 8.46 13.30 -13.18
C SER A 67 7.56 12.43 -12.30
N MET A 68 8.13 11.35 -11.75
CA MET A 68 7.46 10.48 -10.78
C MET A 68 6.93 11.30 -9.59
N THR A 69 7.75 12.20 -9.03
CA THR A 69 7.35 13.06 -7.91
C THR A 69 6.20 13.99 -8.30
N ALA A 70 6.23 14.62 -9.49
CA ALA A 70 5.14 15.48 -9.94
C ALA A 70 3.83 14.69 -10.12
N GLY A 71 3.88 13.49 -10.69
CA GLY A 71 2.72 12.62 -10.82
C GLY A 71 2.16 12.16 -9.46
N LEU A 72 3.02 11.91 -8.48
CA LEU A 72 2.60 11.61 -7.10
C LEU A 72 1.95 12.83 -6.44
N SER A 73 2.53 14.03 -6.55
CA SER A 73 1.92 15.25 -6.00
C SER A 73 0.56 15.57 -6.64
N GLN A 74 0.38 15.33 -7.94
CA GLN A 74 -0.94 15.45 -8.60
C GLN A 74 -1.98 14.49 -7.99
N ARG A 75 -1.59 13.25 -7.69
CA ARG A 75 -2.46 12.27 -7.03
C ARG A 75 -2.81 12.67 -5.61
N ALA A 76 -1.82 13.15 -4.85
CA ALA A 76 -2.02 13.67 -3.50
C ALA A 76 -3.06 14.82 -3.50
N GLN A 77 -2.94 15.75 -4.45
CA GLN A 77 -3.92 16.82 -4.62
C GLN A 77 -5.31 16.28 -4.98
N SER A 78 -5.40 15.29 -5.87
CA SER A 78 -6.69 14.73 -6.33
C SER A 78 -7.51 14.07 -5.20
N ILE A 79 -6.84 13.60 -4.14
CA ILE A 79 -7.48 12.99 -2.98
C ILE A 79 -7.56 13.96 -1.78
N GLY A 80 -7.27 15.25 -1.99
CA GLY A 80 -7.49 16.30 -1.00
C GLY A 80 -6.44 16.45 0.09
N LEU A 81 -5.19 16.01 -0.14
CA LEU A 81 -4.11 16.26 0.82
C LEU A 81 -3.71 17.74 0.86
N ASP A 82 -3.18 18.15 2.01
CA ASP A 82 -2.31 19.31 2.08
C ASP A 82 -1.04 19.03 1.28
N GLY A 83 -0.92 19.70 0.12
CA GLY A 83 0.20 19.56 -0.80
C GLY A 83 1.53 20.00 -0.19
N ALA A 84 1.56 21.05 0.61
CA ALA A 84 2.80 21.54 1.21
C ALA A 84 3.33 20.55 2.26
N ALA A 85 2.43 20.01 3.10
CA ALA A 85 2.78 18.97 4.06
C ALA A 85 3.24 17.67 3.36
N PHE A 86 2.55 17.29 2.28
CA PHE A 86 2.91 16.12 1.48
C PHE A 86 4.28 16.27 0.82
N ASP A 87 4.52 17.39 0.13
CA ASP A 87 5.78 17.65 -0.56
C ASP A 87 6.94 17.74 0.44
N SER A 88 6.72 18.34 1.60
CA SER A 88 7.73 18.36 2.68
C SER A 88 8.06 16.96 3.20
N CYS A 89 7.08 16.05 3.28
CA CYS A 89 7.34 14.66 3.65
C CYS A 89 8.15 13.94 2.57
N MET A 90 7.74 14.08 1.31
CA MET A 90 8.44 13.47 0.16
C MET A 90 9.90 13.90 0.09
N GLN A 91 10.20 15.17 0.37
CA GLN A 91 11.58 15.70 0.38
C GLN A 91 12.42 15.22 1.56
N SER A 92 11.79 14.75 2.64
CA SER A 92 12.50 14.38 3.86
C SER A 92 13.11 12.97 3.79
N ASP A 93 12.72 12.15 2.81
CA ASP A 93 13.17 10.77 2.62
C ASP A 93 12.99 9.84 3.86
N LYS A 94 12.19 10.23 4.85
CA LYS A 94 12.13 9.54 6.15
C LYS A 94 11.62 8.10 6.09
N TYR A 95 10.73 7.79 5.15
CA TYR A 95 10.22 6.43 4.96
C TYR A 95 11.11 5.55 4.09
N ARG A 96 12.09 6.11 3.38
CA ARG A 96 12.91 5.37 2.41
C ARG A 96 13.63 4.18 3.05
N LEU A 97 14.35 4.41 4.15
CA LEU A 97 15.10 3.36 4.85
C LEU A 97 14.20 2.29 5.50
N PRO A 98 13.12 2.66 6.24
CA PRO A 98 12.15 1.69 6.73
C PRO A 98 11.56 0.80 5.63
N LEU A 99 11.19 1.40 4.50
CA LEU A 99 10.63 0.71 3.33
C LEU A 99 11.62 -0.30 2.75
N LEU A 100 12.87 0.11 2.52
CA LEU A 100 13.94 -0.77 2.04
C LEU A 100 14.21 -1.93 3.00
N THR A 101 14.24 -1.65 4.31
CA THR A 101 14.44 -2.66 5.35
C THR A 101 13.29 -3.67 5.35
N GLY A 102 12.04 -3.20 5.24
CA GLY A 102 10.87 -4.05 5.13
C GLY A 102 10.90 -4.97 3.90
N TYR A 103 11.32 -4.42 2.76
CA TYR A 103 11.47 -5.19 1.53
C TYR A 103 12.56 -6.27 1.62
N THR A 104 13.71 -5.96 2.22
CA THR A 104 14.77 -6.96 2.47
C THR A 104 14.27 -8.10 3.33
N ARG A 105 13.58 -7.81 4.44
CA ARG A 105 12.99 -8.83 5.32
C ARG A 105 11.96 -9.71 4.60
N ALA A 106 11.13 -9.12 3.73
CA ALA A 106 10.16 -9.87 2.94
C ALA A 106 10.86 -10.89 2.02
N LYS A 107 11.92 -10.47 1.33
CA LYS A 107 12.74 -11.37 0.50
C LYS A 107 13.39 -12.49 1.30
N GLU A 108 13.99 -12.16 2.44
CA GLU A 108 14.61 -13.16 3.34
C GLU A 108 13.59 -14.18 3.85
N SER A 109 12.33 -13.78 3.99
CA SER A 109 11.21 -14.64 4.38
C SER A 109 10.60 -15.45 3.21
N GLY A 110 11.23 -15.40 2.03
CA GLY A 110 10.80 -16.10 0.81
C GLY A 110 9.68 -15.42 0.03
N ILE A 111 9.31 -14.18 0.36
CA ILE A 111 8.26 -13.43 -0.33
C ILE A 111 8.87 -12.69 -1.52
N ASN A 112 8.81 -13.34 -2.69
CA ASN A 112 9.41 -12.85 -3.93
C ASN A 112 8.39 -12.48 -5.03
N SER A 113 7.09 -12.63 -4.76
CA SER A 113 6.02 -12.34 -5.71
C SER A 113 4.92 -11.50 -5.06
N ARG A 114 4.07 -10.88 -5.90
CA ARG A 114 2.92 -10.09 -5.46
C ARG A 114 1.64 -10.62 -6.13
N PRO A 115 0.48 -10.59 -5.45
CA PRO A 115 0.32 -10.36 -4.01
C PRO A 115 0.59 -11.63 -3.18
N VAL A 116 1.13 -11.44 -1.98
CA VAL A 116 1.22 -12.48 -0.92
C VAL A 116 0.57 -11.91 0.33
N PHE A 117 -0.19 -12.74 1.02
CA PHE A 117 -0.90 -12.38 2.25
C PHE A 117 -0.44 -13.29 3.37
N GLU A 118 -0.23 -12.71 4.54
CA GLU A 118 0.04 -13.44 5.77
C GLU A 118 -1.06 -13.09 6.76
N ILE A 119 -1.89 -14.07 7.10
CA ILE A 119 -3.02 -13.96 8.03
C ILE A 119 -2.65 -14.83 9.23
N ASN A 120 -2.13 -14.20 10.28
CA ASN A 120 -1.46 -14.89 11.39
C ASN A 120 -0.42 -15.90 10.83
N ASP A 121 -0.56 -17.18 11.15
CA ASP A 121 0.36 -18.23 10.72
C ASP A 121 0.07 -18.78 9.31
N GLN A 122 -0.98 -18.30 8.64
CA GLN A 122 -1.35 -18.76 7.30
C GLN A 122 -0.82 -17.82 6.21
N ARG A 123 -0.21 -18.40 5.18
CA ARG A 123 0.29 -17.68 3.99
C ARG A 123 -0.53 -18.01 2.76
N ILE A 124 -1.07 -16.99 2.09
CA ILE A 124 -1.81 -17.11 0.84
C ILE A 124 -1.00 -16.46 -0.28
N ILE A 125 -0.74 -17.22 -1.34
CA ILE A 125 -0.01 -16.74 -2.52
C ILE A 125 -0.99 -16.47 -3.65
N GLY A 126 -0.89 -15.28 -4.24
CA GLY A 126 -1.72 -14.83 -5.36
C GLY A 126 -3.01 -14.14 -4.93
N ALA A 127 -3.64 -13.48 -5.89
CA ALA A 127 -4.94 -12.83 -5.66
C ALA A 127 -6.03 -13.89 -5.53
N ARG A 128 -6.91 -13.71 -4.55
CA ARG A 128 -8.07 -14.57 -4.28
C ARG A 128 -9.36 -13.73 -4.16
N PRO A 129 -10.55 -14.31 -4.39
CA PRO A 129 -11.81 -13.64 -4.13
C PRO A 129 -12.00 -13.29 -2.65
N PHE A 130 -12.82 -12.28 -2.37
CA PHE A 130 -13.14 -11.87 -1.00
C PHE A 130 -13.66 -13.03 -0.13
N SER A 131 -14.52 -13.91 -0.68
CA SER A 131 -15.10 -15.03 0.06
C SER A 131 -14.03 -15.94 0.67
N GLN A 132 -12.95 -16.25 -0.05
CA GLN A 132 -11.89 -17.10 0.50
C GLN A 132 -11.12 -16.41 1.63
N PHE A 133 -10.96 -15.09 1.57
CA PHE A 133 -10.39 -14.35 2.70
C PHE A 133 -11.33 -14.36 3.90
N ALA A 134 -12.63 -14.10 3.67
CA ALA A 134 -13.65 -14.11 4.72
C ALA A 134 -13.69 -15.47 5.44
N ASP A 135 -13.74 -16.58 4.69
CA ASP A 135 -13.76 -17.93 5.25
C ASP A 135 -12.58 -18.20 6.19
N ILE A 136 -11.37 -17.73 5.83
CA ILE A 136 -10.16 -17.89 6.65
C ILE A 136 -10.20 -16.97 7.87
N ILE A 137 -10.57 -15.71 7.68
CA ILE A 137 -10.58 -14.71 8.74
C ILE A 137 -11.64 -15.05 9.80
N ASP A 138 -12.83 -15.49 9.37
CA ASP A 138 -13.93 -15.86 10.27
C ASP A 138 -13.59 -17.09 11.14
N GLN A 139 -12.70 -17.98 10.68
CA GLN A 139 -12.20 -19.10 11.50
C GLN A 139 -11.19 -18.67 12.57
N LEU A 140 -10.60 -17.49 12.43
CA LEU A 140 -9.55 -16.98 13.31
C LEU A 140 -10.07 -15.95 14.33
N ILE A 141 -11.30 -15.47 14.14
CA ILE A 141 -11.94 -14.50 15.04
C ILE A 141 -12.83 -15.27 16.03
N PRO A 142 -12.70 -15.03 17.35
CA PRO A 142 -13.53 -15.66 18.37
C PRO A 142 -14.99 -15.19 18.37
#